data_AF-A0A3D0UVF3-F1
#
_entry.id   AF-A0A3D0UVF3-F1
#
_cell.length_a   1.000
_cell.length_b   1.000
_cell.length_c   1.000
_cell.angle_alpha   90.00
_cell.angle_beta   90.00
_cell.angle_gamma   90.00
#
_symmetry.space_group_name_H-M   'P 1'
#
loop_
_entity.id
_entity.type
_entity.pdbx_description
1 polymer ?
#
loop_
_entity_poly.entity_id
_entity_poly.type
_entity_poly.pdbx_seq_one_letter_code
_entity_poly.pdbx_strand_id
1 'polypeptide(L)'
;MTAGSEFVGIRIPSNEVALDFLKAVDLPIAAPSANISTKPSPTTAQMVWDNFHDNIPMIIDGGSCDVGIESTVVKVEDNRVIITRPGFITQEDIQSLFSAEVSVEYAQKVSEITPGNMYKHYAPTAKVQIISTPEDITFQKNKKIAIIATQEWIEENNQILQSYPENIQIIIW
;
A
#
# COMPACT_ATOMS: atom_id res chain seq x y z
N MET A 1 10.10 -18.35 -4.92
CA MET A 1 10.49 -16.94 -5.13
C MET A 1 9.79 -16.34 -6.35
N THR A 2 9.95 -16.89 -7.55
CA THR A 2 9.35 -16.31 -8.79
C THR A 2 7.93 -16.80 -9.11
N ALA A 3 7.37 -17.71 -8.30
CA ALA A 3 6.07 -18.35 -8.55
C ALA A 3 5.94 -18.99 -9.96
N GLY A 4 7.06 -19.41 -10.56
CA GLY A 4 7.09 -19.97 -11.92
C GLY A 4 7.24 -18.93 -13.04
N SER A 5 7.31 -17.64 -12.71
CA SER A 5 7.64 -16.58 -13.66
C SER A 5 9.11 -16.65 -14.10
N GLU A 6 9.36 -16.25 -15.35
CA GLU A 6 10.70 -16.00 -15.88
C GLU A 6 11.30 -14.67 -15.35
N PHE A 7 10.47 -13.84 -14.71
CA PHE A 7 10.87 -12.55 -14.15
C PHE A 7 11.13 -12.63 -12.64
N VAL A 8 12.01 -11.74 -12.16
CA VAL A 8 12.29 -11.53 -10.74
C VAL A 8 12.16 -10.05 -10.39
N GLY A 9 11.39 -9.74 -9.34
CA GLY A 9 11.30 -8.39 -8.79
C GLY A 9 12.47 -8.10 -7.86
N ILE A 10 13.21 -7.02 -8.12
CA ILE A 10 14.37 -6.60 -7.32
C ILE A 10 14.17 -5.15 -6.90
N ARG A 11 14.61 -4.82 -5.67
CA ARG A 11 14.68 -3.45 -5.18
C ARG A 11 15.86 -3.29 -4.22
N ILE A 12 16.35 -2.06 -4.08
CA ILE A 12 17.22 -1.65 -2.98
C ILE A 12 16.38 -0.76 -2.06
N PRO A 13 16.21 -1.12 -0.77
CA PRO A 13 15.41 -0.30 0.14
C PRO A 13 16.14 1.01 0.45
N SER A 14 15.41 2.12 0.42
CA SER A 14 15.89 3.43 0.89
C SER A 14 15.63 3.58 2.40
N ASN A 15 16.27 2.73 3.20
CA ASN A 15 16.19 2.75 4.67
C ASN A 15 17.51 2.24 5.27
N GLU A 16 18.13 3.02 6.16
CA GLU A 16 19.46 2.71 6.71
C GLU A 16 19.49 1.39 7.48
N VAL A 17 18.48 1.13 8.31
CA VAL A 17 18.37 -0.11 9.09
C VAL A 17 18.27 -1.32 8.16
N ALA A 18 17.46 -1.25 7.11
CA ALA A 18 17.34 -2.31 6.12
C ALA A 18 18.64 -2.52 5.34
N LEU A 19 19.33 -1.44 4.96
CA LEU A 19 20.61 -1.51 4.27
C LEU A 19 21.71 -2.12 5.14
N ASP A 20 21.79 -1.75 6.41
CA ASP A 20 22.77 -2.30 7.34
C ASP A 20 22.50 -3.77 7.64
N PHE A 21 21.23 -4.16 7.75
CA PHE A 21 20.84 -5.57 7.81
C PHE A 21 21.31 -6.33 6.56
N LEU A 22 21.05 -5.80 5.35
CA LEU A 22 21.47 -6.43 4.09
C LEU A 22 23.00 -6.56 3.98
N LYS A 23 23.76 -5.56 4.44
CA LYS A 23 25.23 -5.63 4.51
C LYS A 23 25.70 -6.71 5.49
N ALA A 24 25.02 -6.86 6.63
CA ALA A 24 25.41 -7.81 7.66
C ALA A 24 25.13 -9.27 7.25
N VAL A 25 24.07 -9.52 6.48
CA VAL A 25 23.74 -10.88 6.01
C VAL A 25 24.51 -11.31 4.77
N ASP A 26 25.07 -10.35 4.01
CA ASP A 26 25.86 -10.56 2.79
C ASP A 26 25.19 -11.48 1.75
N LEU A 27 23.85 -11.43 1.68
CA LEU A 27 23.01 -12.25 0.79
C LEU A 27 21.76 -11.48 0.34
N PRO A 28 21.22 -11.76 -0.87
CA PRO A 28 19.91 -11.24 -1.28
C PRO A 28 18.79 -11.81 -0.37
N ILE A 29 17.88 -10.94 0.07
CA ILE A 29 16.75 -11.34 0.92
C ILE A 29 15.44 -11.21 0.17
N ALA A 30 14.71 -12.33 0.08
CA ALA A 30 13.32 -12.32 -0.38
C ALA A 30 12.40 -11.89 0.77
N ALA A 31 11.82 -10.69 0.66
CA ALA A 31 10.99 -10.10 1.69
C ALA A 31 9.65 -9.57 1.12
N PRO A 32 8.54 -10.32 1.25
CA PRO A 32 7.21 -9.75 1.09
C PRO A 32 6.87 -8.81 2.25
N SER A 33 5.70 -8.16 2.21
CA SER A 33 5.19 -7.40 3.35
C SER A 33 5.03 -8.29 4.59
N ALA A 34 5.41 -7.78 5.76
CA ALA A 34 5.40 -8.54 7.03
C ALA A 34 4.01 -8.51 7.71
N ASN A 35 2.97 -8.88 6.96
CA ASN A 35 1.59 -9.03 7.42
C ASN A 35 1.11 -10.47 7.27
N ILE A 36 0.15 -10.87 8.10
CA ILE A 36 -0.67 -12.05 7.80
C ILE A 36 -1.40 -11.79 6.48
N SER A 37 -1.44 -12.78 5.60
CA SER A 37 -2.15 -12.69 4.32
C SER A 37 -3.55 -12.10 4.49
N THR A 38 -3.95 -11.18 3.59
CA THR A 38 -5.19 -10.39 3.59
C THR A 38 -5.30 -9.25 4.62
N LYS A 39 -4.38 -9.12 5.58
CA LYS A 39 -4.33 -7.97 6.48
C LYS A 39 -3.59 -6.79 5.86
N PRO A 40 -3.84 -5.54 6.30
CA PRO A 40 -3.03 -4.38 5.94
C PRO A 40 -1.53 -4.62 6.15
N SER A 41 -0.70 -4.12 5.24
CA SER A 41 0.75 -4.12 5.41
C SER A 41 1.17 -3.35 6.67
N PRO A 42 2.16 -3.85 7.42
CA PRO A 42 2.65 -3.14 8.59
C PRO A 42 3.44 -1.91 8.17
N THR A 43 3.23 -0.80 8.89
CA THR A 43 4.04 0.41 8.77
C THR A 43 4.85 0.69 10.05
N THR A 44 4.72 -0.16 11.08
CA THR A 44 5.45 -0.08 12.34
C THR A 44 5.84 -1.48 12.83
N ALA A 45 6.87 -1.57 13.67
CA ALA A 45 7.27 -2.81 14.31
C ALA A 45 6.16 -3.39 15.20
N GLN A 46 5.36 -2.53 15.86
CA GLN A 46 4.21 -2.97 16.67
C GLN A 46 3.17 -3.72 15.82
N MET A 47 2.87 -3.24 14.61
CA MET A 47 1.96 -3.96 13.70
C MET A 47 2.52 -5.34 13.33
N VAL A 48 3.83 -5.45 13.11
CA VAL A 48 4.48 -6.76 12.85
C VAL A 48 4.37 -7.67 14.08
N TRP A 49 4.65 -7.14 15.27
CA TRP A 49 4.53 -7.86 16.54
C TRP A 49 3.11 -8.42 16.72
N ASP A 50 2.08 -7.58 16.54
CA ASP A 50 0.68 -7.98 16.65
C ASP A 50 0.29 -9.09 15.65
N ASN A 51 1.02 -9.20 14.53
CA ASN A 51 0.82 -10.24 13.52
C ASN A 51 1.62 -11.52 13.79
N PHE A 52 2.84 -11.42 14.32
CA PHE A 52 3.82 -12.51 14.26
C PHE A 52 4.61 -12.80 15.54
N HIS A 53 4.33 -12.16 16.67
CA HIS A 53 5.14 -12.32 17.90
C HIS A 53 5.42 -13.78 18.31
N ASP A 54 4.50 -14.70 18.07
CA ASP A 54 4.68 -16.13 18.37
C ASP A 54 5.26 -16.97 17.21
N ASN A 55 5.40 -16.39 16.02
CA ASN A 55 5.64 -17.13 14.76
C ASN A 55 6.99 -16.83 14.09
N ILE A 56 7.68 -15.75 14.48
CA ILE A 56 8.97 -15.37 13.88
C ILE A 56 10.04 -15.16 14.95
N PRO A 57 11.31 -15.51 14.66
CA PRO A 57 12.37 -15.47 15.67
C PRO A 57 12.88 -14.06 15.98
N MET A 58 12.59 -13.08 15.12
CA MET A 58 13.16 -11.73 15.22
C MET A 58 12.28 -10.70 14.54
N ILE A 59 12.19 -9.52 15.16
CA ILE A 59 11.66 -8.29 14.58
C ILE A 59 12.73 -7.21 14.80
N ILE A 60 13.09 -6.50 13.74
CA ILE A 60 13.98 -5.34 13.82
C ILE A 60 13.08 -4.10 13.86
N ASP A 61 13.12 -3.36 14.96
CA ASP A 61 12.41 -2.09 15.07
C ASP A 61 13.26 -0.95 14.50
N GLY A 62 12.89 -0.51 13.31
CA GLY A 62 13.48 0.64 12.62
C GLY A 62 12.61 1.91 12.68
N GLY A 63 11.59 1.94 13.53
CA GLY A 63 10.60 3.01 13.57
C GLY A 63 9.47 2.85 12.54
N SER A 64 8.76 3.95 12.29
CA SER A 64 7.67 4.00 11.32
C SER A 64 8.18 4.09 9.89
N CYS A 65 7.51 3.45 8.94
CA CYS A 65 7.77 3.62 7.51
C CYS A 65 7.46 5.05 7.06
N ASP A 66 8.38 5.71 6.36
CA ASP A 66 8.20 7.10 5.87
C ASP A 66 7.07 7.23 4.84
N VAL A 67 6.93 6.24 3.96
CA VAL A 67 6.00 6.26 2.82
C VAL A 67 4.66 5.59 3.15
N GLY A 68 4.68 4.53 3.97
CA GLY A 68 3.46 3.83 4.41
C GLY A 68 2.73 2.97 3.37
N ILE A 69 3.14 2.98 2.09
CA ILE A 69 2.62 2.11 1.02
C ILE A 69 3.74 1.29 0.38
N GLU A 70 3.36 0.25 -0.38
CA GLU A 70 4.32 -0.60 -1.07
C GLU A 70 5.06 0.11 -2.23
N SER A 71 6.17 -0.48 -2.65
CA SER A 71 6.95 0.02 -3.78
C SER A 71 6.17 -0.04 -5.09
N THR A 72 6.39 0.97 -5.93
CA THR A 72 6.08 0.90 -7.37
C THR A 72 6.80 -0.30 -7.98
N VAL A 73 6.12 -1.09 -8.80
CA VAL A 73 6.70 -2.23 -9.52
C VAL A 73 6.60 -1.98 -11.01
N VAL A 74 7.74 -2.04 -11.69
CA VAL A 74 7.83 -1.91 -13.14
C VAL A 74 8.31 -3.19 -13.78
N LYS A 75 7.75 -3.50 -14.95
CA LYS A 75 8.30 -4.46 -15.91
C LYS A 75 9.01 -3.66 -17.00
N VAL A 76 10.22 -4.06 -17.37
CA VAL A 76 10.99 -3.45 -18.45
C VAL A 76 11.13 -4.47 -19.57
N GLU A 77 10.59 -4.15 -20.75
CA GLU A 77 10.55 -5.04 -21.92
C GLU A 77 10.49 -4.18 -23.19
N ASP A 78 11.19 -4.58 -24.25
CA ASP A 78 11.15 -3.94 -25.57
C ASP A 78 11.30 -2.39 -25.55
N ASN A 79 12.23 -1.88 -24.73
CA ASN A 79 12.47 -0.44 -24.53
C ASN A 79 11.23 0.34 -24.03
N ARG A 80 10.36 -0.33 -23.28
CA ARG A 80 9.23 0.25 -22.57
C ARG A 80 9.32 -0.06 -21.08
N VAL A 81 8.78 0.84 -20.27
CA VAL A 81 8.62 0.65 -18.83
C VAL A 81 7.14 0.59 -18.51
N ILE A 82 6.69 -0.56 -18.00
CA ILE A 82 5.29 -0.83 -17.70
C ILE A 82 5.13 -0.87 -16.19
N ILE A 83 4.41 0.09 -15.61
CA ILE A 83 4.05 0.08 -14.20
C ILE A 83 2.95 -0.97 -13.99
N THR A 84 3.30 -2.05 -13.30
CA THR A 84 2.40 -3.18 -12.99
C THR A 84 1.77 -3.08 -11.60
N ARG A 85 2.36 -2.25 -10.73
CA ARG A 85 1.80 -1.86 -9.44
C ARG A 85 2.19 -0.41 -9.14
N PRO A 86 1.23 0.52 -9.08
CA PRO A 86 1.49 1.88 -8.64
C PRO A 86 1.98 1.90 -7.18
N GLY A 87 2.81 2.88 -6.85
CA GLY A 87 3.33 3.11 -5.51
C GLY A 87 3.82 4.56 -5.39
N PHE A 88 4.77 4.81 -4.49
CA PHE A 88 5.28 6.16 -4.24
C PHE A 88 6.00 6.79 -5.44
N ILE A 89 6.71 5.99 -6.25
CA ILE A 89 7.36 6.48 -7.46
C ILE A 89 6.29 6.55 -8.57
N THR A 90 6.07 7.75 -9.09
CA THR A 90 5.02 8.05 -10.07
C THR A 90 5.45 7.71 -11.50
N GLN A 91 4.49 7.73 -12.42
CA GLN A 91 4.79 7.60 -13.86
C GLN A 91 5.68 8.75 -14.33
N GLU A 92 5.40 9.96 -13.84
CA GLU A 92 6.12 11.19 -14.15
C GLU A 92 7.58 11.11 -13.68
N ASP A 93 7.81 10.61 -12.45
CA ASP A 93 9.16 10.41 -11.92
C ASP A 93 9.97 9.48 -12.83
N ILE A 94 9.38 8.36 -13.24
CA ILE A 94 10.04 7.38 -14.11
C ILE A 94 10.28 7.98 -15.50
N GLN A 95 9.27 8.63 -16.08
CA GLN A 95 9.37 9.22 -17.42
C GLN A 95 10.43 10.32 -17.49
N SER A 96 10.69 11.02 -16.39
CA SER A 96 11.75 12.03 -16.31
C SER A 96 13.17 11.46 -16.38
N LEU A 97 13.35 10.18 -16.05
CA LEU A 97 14.65 9.49 -15.99
C LEU A 97 14.96 8.69 -17.25
N PHE A 98 13.95 8.25 -17.99
CA PHE A 98 14.09 7.37 -19.15
C PHE A 98 13.52 8.01 -20.42
N SER A 99 14.22 7.84 -21.54
CA SER A 99 13.67 8.17 -22.87
C SER A 99 12.70 7.11 -23.41
N ALA A 100 12.54 6.00 -22.68
CA ALA A 100 11.59 4.95 -22.98
C ALA A 100 10.15 5.43 -22.77
N GLU A 101 9.21 4.81 -23.49
CA GLU A 101 7.79 5.00 -23.25
C GLU A 101 7.43 4.38 -21.89
N VAL A 102 6.83 5.18 -21.00
CA VAL A 102 6.32 4.71 -19.71
C VAL A 102 4.80 4.61 -19.76
N SER A 103 4.25 3.44 -19.45
CA SER A 103 2.82 3.19 -19.40
C SER A 103 2.41 2.57 -18.06
N VAL A 104 1.13 2.70 -17.72
CA VAL A 104 0.53 2.10 -16.52
C VAL A 104 -0.46 1.03 -16.94
N GLU A 105 -0.26 -0.20 -16.47
CA GLU A 105 -1.21 -1.30 -16.65
C GLU A 105 -1.86 -1.61 -15.30
N TYR A 106 -3.10 -1.13 -15.13
CA TYR A 106 -3.89 -1.44 -13.94
C TYR A 106 -4.16 -2.95 -13.87
N ALA A 107 -4.02 -3.50 -12.66
CA ALA A 107 -4.04 -4.93 -12.33
C ALA A 107 -5.28 -5.73 -12.80
N GLN A 108 -6.30 -5.10 -13.40
CA GLN A 108 -7.44 -5.80 -14.00
C GLN A 108 -7.07 -6.61 -15.25
N LYS A 109 -5.90 -6.39 -15.86
CA LYS A 109 -5.42 -7.15 -17.04
C LYS A 109 -4.17 -8.01 -16.81
N VAL A 110 -3.43 -7.80 -15.73
CA VAL A 110 -2.18 -8.53 -15.46
C VAL A 110 -2.40 -9.47 -14.28
N SER A 111 -3.09 -10.58 -14.55
CA SER A 111 -3.12 -11.72 -13.64
C SER A 111 -1.71 -12.30 -13.53
N GLU A 112 -1.29 -12.59 -12.29
CA GLU A 112 -0.23 -13.55 -11.91
C GLU A 112 1.22 -13.07 -11.71
N ILE A 113 1.64 -11.87 -12.14
CA ILE A 113 3.10 -11.56 -12.16
C ILE A 113 3.61 -10.74 -10.96
N THR A 114 2.77 -10.01 -10.22
CA THR A 114 3.23 -9.10 -9.14
C THR A 114 2.53 -9.36 -7.80
N PRO A 115 3.27 -9.43 -6.66
CA PRO A 115 2.67 -9.48 -5.33
C PRO A 115 1.72 -8.29 -5.10
N GLY A 116 0.50 -8.54 -4.60
CA GLY A 116 -0.52 -7.50 -4.39
C GLY A 116 -1.61 -7.45 -5.47
N ASN A 117 -1.55 -8.29 -6.50
CA ASN A 117 -2.53 -8.28 -7.61
C ASN A 117 -3.61 -9.39 -7.54
N MET A 118 -3.58 -10.32 -6.58
CA MET A 118 -4.60 -11.36 -6.39
C MET A 118 -5.66 -10.98 -5.33
N TYR A 119 -6.86 -10.58 -5.75
CA TYR A 119 -8.12 -10.53 -4.96
C TYR A 119 -8.03 -10.17 -3.46
N LYS A 120 -8.55 -8.97 -3.10
CA LYS A 120 -8.71 -8.47 -1.71
C LYS A 120 -7.40 -8.49 -0.90
N HIS A 121 -6.38 -7.83 -1.40
CA HIS A 121 -5.08 -7.79 -0.71
C HIS A 121 -5.07 -6.93 0.56
N TYR A 122 -5.91 -5.90 0.65
CA TYR A 122 -5.98 -5.01 1.82
C TYR A 122 -7.43 -4.57 2.05
N ALA A 123 -8.19 -5.35 2.78
CA ALA A 123 -9.52 -4.95 3.21
C ALA A 123 -9.58 -5.04 4.73
N PRO A 124 -9.86 -3.95 5.45
CA PRO A 124 -10.26 -4.08 6.84
C PRO A 124 -11.49 -5.00 6.91
N THR A 125 -11.74 -5.59 8.08
CA THR A 125 -12.95 -6.39 8.29
C THR A 125 -14.23 -5.58 8.13
N ALA A 126 -14.13 -4.25 8.28
CA ALA A 126 -15.20 -3.30 8.00
C ALA A 126 -15.48 -3.19 6.49
N LYS A 127 -16.75 -2.98 6.14
CA LYS A 127 -17.15 -2.68 4.76
C LYS A 127 -16.60 -1.29 4.38
N VAL A 128 -15.73 -1.24 3.37
CA VAL A 128 -15.18 0.01 2.82
C VAL A 128 -15.95 0.40 1.56
N GLN A 129 -16.23 1.70 1.42
CA GLN A 129 -16.80 2.30 0.22
C GLN A 129 -16.00 3.55 -0.11
N ILE A 130 -15.59 3.69 -1.36
CA ILE A 130 -15.02 4.95 -1.88
C ILE A 130 -16.20 5.78 -2.38
N ILE A 131 -16.23 7.03 -1.96
CA ILE A 131 -17.25 8.03 -2.31
C ILE A 131 -16.55 9.22 -2.96
N SER A 132 -17.22 9.90 -3.88
CA SER A 132 -16.69 11.12 -4.49
C SER A 132 -17.23 12.37 -3.82
N THR A 133 -18.49 12.33 -3.38
CA THR A 133 -19.13 13.46 -2.71
C THR A 133 -19.75 13.05 -1.37
N PRO A 134 -19.91 13.99 -0.41
CA PRO A 134 -20.52 13.69 0.88
C PRO A 134 -21.96 13.16 0.76
N GLU A 135 -22.70 13.54 -0.25
CA GLU A 135 -24.10 13.13 -0.45
C GLU A 135 -24.25 11.63 -0.77
N ASP A 136 -23.18 11.00 -1.27
CA ASP A 136 -23.16 9.57 -1.56
C ASP A 136 -23.11 8.70 -0.28
N ILE A 137 -22.88 9.31 0.89
CA ILE A 137 -22.79 8.58 2.16
C ILE A 137 -24.17 8.12 2.60
N THR A 138 -24.34 6.80 2.65
CA THR A 138 -25.57 6.18 3.18
C THR A 138 -25.43 5.85 4.66
N PHE A 139 -26.22 6.52 5.50
CA PHE A 139 -26.25 6.25 6.94
C PHE A 139 -27.13 5.05 7.27
N GLN A 140 -26.52 4.00 7.83
CA GLN A 140 -27.26 2.84 8.34
C GLN A 140 -27.53 3.01 9.84
N LYS A 141 -28.80 2.97 10.23
CA LYS A 141 -29.21 3.02 11.63
C LYS A 141 -28.53 1.88 12.41
N ASN A 142 -27.95 2.20 13.57
CA ASN A 142 -27.25 1.27 14.47
C ASN A 142 -25.90 0.72 13.96
N LYS A 143 -25.27 1.34 12.96
CA LYS A 143 -23.88 1.04 12.61
C LYS A 143 -22.95 2.20 12.97
N LYS A 144 -21.75 1.88 13.43
CA LYS A 144 -20.65 2.84 13.54
C LYS A 144 -20.07 3.04 12.14
N ILE A 145 -19.96 4.29 11.73
CA ILE A 145 -19.40 4.68 10.43
C ILE A 145 -18.18 5.55 10.71
N ALA A 146 -17.07 5.27 10.04
CA ALA A 146 -15.89 6.10 10.05
C ALA A 146 -15.69 6.69 8.65
N ILE A 147 -15.47 8.00 8.58
CA ILE A 147 -15.11 8.70 7.35
C ILE A 147 -13.62 9.00 7.44
N ILE A 148 -12.86 8.57 6.43
CA ILE A 148 -11.44 8.90 6.29
C ILE A 148 -11.34 9.87 5.11
N ALA A 149 -10.89 11.09 5.37
CA ALA A 149 -10.79 12.13 4.36
C ALA A 149 -9.60 13.05 4.68
N THR A 150 -9.11 13.75 3.65
CA THR A 150 -8.09 14.78 3.84
C THR A 150 -8.65 15.97 4.60
N GLN A 151 -7.77 16.72 5.26
CA GLN A 151 -8.14 17.98 5.91
C GLN A 151 -8.86 18.93 4.94
N GLU A 152 -8.33 19.08 3.72
CA GLU A 152 -8.91 19.92 2.66
C GLU A 152 -10.34 19.51 2.32
N TRP A 153 -10.59 18.21 2.09
CA TRP A 153 -11.93 17.72 1.78
C TRP A 153 -12.92 17.99 2.92
N ILE A 154 -12.48 17.86 4.18
CA ILE A 154 -13.33 18.15 5.34
C ILE A 154 -13.69 19.63 5.40
N GLU A 155 -12.73 20.51 5.13
CA GLU A 155 -12.94 21.96 5.14
C GLU A 155 -13.90 22.40 4.04
N GLU A 156 -13.73 21.88 2.82
CA GLU A 156 -14.61 22.14 1.67
C GLU A 156 -16.05 21.69 1.93
N ASN A 157 -16.23 20.60 2.67
CA ASN A 157 -17.54 19.95 2.89
C ASN A 157 -18.12 20.19 4.30
N ASN A 158 -17.50 21.06 5.10
CA ASN A 158 -17.82 21.23 6.53
C ASN A 158 -19.32 21.48 6.80
N GLN A 159 -20.00 22.25 5.95
CA GLN A 159 -21.44 22.53 6.11
C GLN A 159 -22.29 21.25 6.06
N ILE A 160 -21.99 20.33 5.14
CA ILE A 160 -22.72 19.07 5.02
C ILE A 160 -22.32 18.13 6.15
N LEU A 161 -21.03 18.09 6.51
CA LEU A 161 -20.53 17.23 7.58
C LEU A 161 -21.14 17.57 8.95
N GLN A 162 -21.47 18.83 9.21
CA GLN A 162 -22.19 19.24 10.43
C GLN A 162 -23.62 18.69 10.52
N SER A 163 -24.22 18.31 9.40
CA SER A 163 -25.57 17.70 9.38
C SER A 163 -25.58 16.21 9.70
N TYR A 164 -24.40 15.60 9.78
CA TYR A 164 -24.26 14.15 9.96
C TYR A 164 -24.59 13.71 11.39
N PRO A 165 -25.17 12.50 11.56
CA PRO A 165 -25.51 12.01 12.89
C PRO A 165 -24.27 11.75 13.76
N GLU A 166 -24.41 11.95 15.07
CA GLU A 166 -23.32 11.92 16.06
C GLU A 166 -22.54 10.58 16.14
N ASN A 167 -23.10 9.49 15.60
CA ASN A 167 -22.46 8.17 15.60
C ASN A 167 -21.40 8.00 14.49
N ILE A 168 -21.03 9.10 13.81
CA ILE A 168 -20.00 9.13 12.78
C ILE A 168 -18.70 9.66 13.38
N GLN A 169 -17.63 8.92 13.15
CA GLN A 169 -16.30 9.35 13.48
C GLN A 169 -15.60 9.85 12.22
N ILE A 170 -15.13 11.09 12.22
CA ILE A 170 -14.31 11.63 11.14
C ILE A 170 -12.85 11.45 11.55
N ILE A 171 -12.08 10.80 10.69
CA ILE A 171 -10.65 10.55 10.82
C ILE A 171 -9.97 11.38 9.73
N ILE A 172 -9.12 12.30 10.17
CA ILE A 172 -8.34 13.15 9.28
C ILE A 172 -7.09 12.37 8.89
N TRP A 173 -6.84 12.27 7.59
CA TRP A 173 -5.64 11.66 7.02
C TRP A 173 -4.79 12.71 6.31
#